data_AF-A0A1M5HWE6-F1
#
_entry.id   AF-A0A1M5HWE6-F1
#
_cell.length_a   1.000
_cell.length_b   1.000
_cell.length_c   1.000
_cell.angle_alpha   90.00
_cell.angle_beta   90.00
_cell.angle_gamma   90.00
#
_symmetry.space_group_name_H-M   'P 1'
#
loop_
_entity.id
_entity.type
_entity.pdbx_description
1 polymer ?
#
loop_
_entity_poly.entity_id
_entity_poly.type
_entity_poly.pdbx_seq_one_letter_code
_entity_poly.pdbx_strand_id
1 'polypeptide(L)'
;MSYEPIRASWNSNKVSPGSMSMSQQHVFYSIVIAAGLSVLISTSCSNLDSQTQPADTSPADSVQPPGDRYVNPEYDLALRLPASWIVVEEPLRGRTHEAINLIKKGTGAKQETPLHVHAEADHSYIAILPGGWGTELPNSQYAPFSQAEEKPELSFEIDTSKSKVLHLKDGSPWAYFIAPADPPGKWTDSGFIFAQIQTRQDTTYCIDAETGERQAVRKCDYSRGDQYIRKGNRNEQEAAVIHEILGSFFFVEGGEKKPAGEMIKIENPEPEAKISSPLPIKGVAKGYWYFEGTFTVKLYDDVTDSLVAQSSAEADGEWMTEQFVPFKATMTFKAPENHRGRLVFERANPSGLPENAQSYSVPVIFSSR
;
A
#
# COMPACT_ATOMS: atom_id res chain seq x y z
N MET A 1 35.21 -0.06 76.98
CA MET A 1 33.99 0.37 76.27
C MET A 1 33.89 -0.53 75.03
N SER A 2 33.44 -1.79 75.02
CA SER A 2 32.26 -2.46 75.64
C SER A 2 30.99 -1.65 75.35
N TYR A 3 30.01 -2.09 74.55
CA TYR A 3 29.36 -3.40 74.48
C TYR A 3 28.82 -3.76 73.07
N GLU A 4 28.61 -5.07 72.92
CA GLU A 4 28.07 -5.88 71.82
C GLU A 4 26.61 -5.62 71.37
N PRO A 5 26.19 -6.25 70.25
CA PRO A 5 24.84 -6.21 69.68
C PRO A 5 23.91 -7.30 70.24
N ILE A 6 22.59 -7.07 70.15
CA ILE A 6 21.56 -8.05 70.54
C ILE A 6 21.25 -9.00 69.37
N ARG A 7 21.47 -10.30 69.63
CA ARG A 7 20.86 -11.44 68.92
C ARG A 7 19.43 -11.67 69.42
N ALA A 8 18.55 -12.14 68.54
CA ALA A 8 17.57 -13.17 68.90
C ALA A 8 17.43 -14.16 67.74
N SER A 9 17.89 -15.37 68.00
CA SER A 9 17.72 -16.61 67.24
C SER A 9 16.34 -17.21 67.49
N TRP A 10 15.77 -17.92 66.51
CA TRP A 10 15.07 -19.19 66.77
C TRP A 10 15.33 -20.20 65.63
N ASN A 11 15.77 -21.39 66.08
CA ASN A 11 16.06 -22.64 65.36
C ASN A 11 14.82 -23.20 64.63
N SER A 12 14.92 -23.73 63.40
CA SER A 12 15.39 -25.07 62.97
C SER A 12 14.61 -26.27 63.55
N ASN A 13 13.80 -26.96 62.71
CA ASN A 13 14.13 -28.30 62.18
C ASN A 13 12.93 -29.00 61.48
N LYS A 14 13.25 -29.50 60.27
CA LYS A 14 12.90 -30.79 59.62
C LYS A 14 11.60 -31.51 60.00
N VAL A 15 10.82 -31.92 58.98
CA VAL A 15 10.62 -33.34 58.56
C VAL A 15 10.17 -33.37 57.07
N SER A 16 10.78 -34.25 56.27
CA SER A 16 10.29 -34.79 54.98
C SER A 16 10.08 -36.32 55.17
N PRO A 17 9.74 -37.12 54.15
CA PRO A 17 8.60 -37.12 53.23
C PRO A 17 7.84 -38.48 53.31
N GLY A 18 6.74 -38.62 52.59
CA GLY A 18 6.21 -39.94 52.20
C GLY A 18 4.82 -39.82 51.56
N SER A 19 4.34 -40.72 50.73
CA SER A 19 4.88 -41.76 49.82
C SER A 19 3.64 -42.51 49.32
N MET A 20 3.48 -42.69 48.00
CA MET A 20 2.82 -43.84 47.32
C MET A 20 1.32 -44.13 47.64
N SER A 21 0.43 -44.67 46.79
CA SER A 21 0.45 -45.23 45.43
C SER A 21 -1.00 -45.50 44.93
N MET A 22 -1.17 -45.53 43.60
CA MET A 22 -1.98 -46.44 42.75
C MET A 22 -3.41 -46.93 43.10
N SER A 23 -4.35 -46.80 42.14
CA SER A 23 -4.94 -47.88 41.30
C SER A 23 -6.14 -47.31 40.48
N GLN A 24 -6.20 -47.44 39.14
CA GLN A 24 -6.91 -48.46 38.29
C GLN A 24 -8.41 -48.66 38.66
N GLN A 25 -9.41 -48.85 37.77
CA GLN A 25 -9.60 -49.09 36.33
C GLN A 25 -11.12 -49.01 35.97
N HIS A 26 -11.44 -48.77 34.69
CA HIS A 26 -12.60 -49.13 33.82
C HIS A 26 -14.04 -49.34 34.34
N VAL A 27 -15.04 -48.82 33.58
CA VAL A 27 -16.23 -49.56 33.07
C VAL A 27 -16.72 -48.96 31.72
N PHE A 28 -16.96 -49.83 30.74
CA PHE A 28 -17.63 -49.64 29.43
C PHE A 28 -19.17 -49.70 29.55
N TYR A 29 -19.93 -49.06 28.64
CA TYR A 29 -21.15 -49.66 28.07
C TYR A 29 -21.50 -49.04 26.70
N SER A 30 -21.78 -49.92 25.73
CA SER A 30 -22.37 -49.66 24.42
C SER A 30 -23.75 -50.30 24.38
N ILE A 31 -24.79 -49.68 23.78
CA ILE A 31 -25.96 -50.35 23.18
C ILE A 31 -26.46 -49.54 21.95
N VAL A 32 -26.96 -50.27 20.95
CA VAL A 32 -27.24 -49.95 19.54
C VAL A 32 -28.78 -50.06 19.24
N ILE A 33 -29.20 -49.60 18.04
CA ILE A 33 -30.40 -49.97 17.21
C ILE A 33 -31.67 -49.11 17.49
N ALA A 34 -32.51 -48.61 16.55
CA ALA A 34 -32.92 -48.88 15.15
C ALA A 34 -33.41 -47.56 14.48
N ALA A 35 -33.18 -47.25 13.20
CA ALA A 35 -33.87 -47.69 11.96
C ALA A 35 -35.38 -47.30 11.83
N GLY A 36 -35.72 -46.52 10.79
CA GLY A 36 -37.08 -46.24 10.34
C GLY A 36 -37.13 -45.46 9.01
N LEU A 37 -37.57 -46.13 7.95
CA LEU A 37 -37.59 -45.74 6.53
C LEU A 37 -38.74 -44.78 6.13
N SER A 38 -38.44 -43.93 5.12
CA SER A 38 -39.18 -43.63 3.87
C SER A 38 -40.70 -43.41 3.85
N VAL A 39 -41.16 -42.27 3.31
CA VAL A 39 -42.18 -42.20 2.22
C VAL A 39 -41.94 -40.93 1.36
N LEU A 40 -41.76 -41.15 0.05
CA LEU A 40 -41.88 -40.16 -1.03
C LEU A 40 -43.34 -40.09 -1.48
N ILE A 41 -43.91 -38.88 -1.66
CA ILE A 41 -45.00 -38.65 -2.62
C ILE A 41 -44.77 -37.31 -3.32
N SER A 42 -44.54 -37.42 -4.63
CA SER A 42 -44.57 -36.37 -5.64
C SER A 42 -46.01 -36.00 -6.01
N THR A 43 -46.30 -34.72 -6.29
CA THR A 43 -47.18 -34.29 -7.39
C THR A 43 -47.08 -32.78 -7.65
N SER A 44 -47.37 -32.41 -8.89
CA SER A 44 -46.96 -31.21 -9.63
C SER A 44 -48.15 -30.28 -9.97
N CYS A 45 -47.82 -29.04 -10.38
CA CYS A 45 -48.62 -28.04 -11.13
C CYS A 45 -49.76 -27.32 -10.34
N SER A 46 -50.11 -26.03 -10.52
CA SER A 46 -49.89 -25.04 -11.60
C SER A 46 -50.20 -23.60 -11.09
N ASN A 47 -49.72 -22.60 -11.85
CA ASN A 47 -49.88 -21.13 -11.73
C ASN A 47 -51.27 -20.56 -11.39
N LEU A 48 -51.30 -19.38 -10.75
CA LEU A 48 -52.14 -18.24 -11.17
C LEU A 48 -51.59 -16.89 -10.64
N ASP A 49 -51.51 -15.92 -11.55
CA ASP A 49 -51.03 -14.54 -11.37
C ASP A 49 -51.89 -13.67 -10.43
N SER A 50 -51.27 -12.71 -9.74
CA SER A 50 -51.85 -11.37 -9.57
C SER A 50 -50.75 -10.30 -9.40
N GLN A 51 -50.98 -9.15 -10.02
CA GLN A 51 -50.01 -8.09 -10.33
C GLN A 51 -49.74 -7.08 -9.20
N THR A 52 -48.46 -6.68 -9.09
CA THR A 52 -47.83 -5.38 -8.70
C THR A 52 -48.27 -4.55 -7.50
N GLN A 53 -47.30 -4.25 -6.61
CA GLN A 53 -46.79 -2.89 -6.40
C GLN A 53 -45.29 -2.92 -5.97
N PRO A 54 -44.49 -1.89 -6.29
CA PRO A 54 -43.03 -1.90 -6.14
C PRO A 54 -42.57 -1.22 -4.84
N ALA A 55 -41.61 -1.80 -4.13
CA ALA A 55 -40.84 -1.06 -3.12
C ALA A 55 -39.50 -1.74 -2.79
N ASP A 56 -38.50 -0.87 -2.63
CA ASP A 56 -37.20 -1.03 -1.99
C ASP A 56 -36.11 -1.87 -2.68
N THR A 57 -35.43 -1.17 -3.59
CA THR A 57 -33.98 -1.28 -3.78
C THR A 57 -33.24 -0.86 -2.50
N SER A 58 -32.85 -1.85 -1.68
CA SER A 58 -31.68 -1.72 -0.82
C SER A 58 -30.51 -2.41 -1.54
N PRO A 59 -29.33 -1.78 -1.73
CA PRO A 59 -28.17 -2.50 -2.20
C PRO A 59 -27.79 -3.49 -1.10
N ALA A 60 -28.02 -4.77 -1.36
CA ALA A 60 -27.50 -5.83 -0.54
C ALA A 60 -25.98 -5.63 -0.39
N ASP A 61 -25.54 -5.56 0.86
CA ASP A 61 -24.14 -5.67 1.25
C ASP A 61 -23.44 -6.70 0.36
N SER A 62 -22.47 -6.26 -0.43
CA SER A 62 -21.62 -7.18 -1.19
C SER A 62 -20.63 -7.84 -0.24
N VAL A 63 -21.12 -8.74 0.60
CA VAL A 63 -20.28 -9.68 1.33
C VAL A 63 -19.79 -10.72 0.33
N GLN A 64 -18.59 -10.51 -0.19
CA GLN A 64 -17.88 -11.52 -0.96
C GLN A 64 -17.53 -12.70 -0.02
N PRO A 65 -17.79 -13.98 -0.40
CA PRO A 65 -17.29 -15.13 0.35
C PRO A 65 -15.74 -15.10 0.37
N PRO A 66 -15.08 -15.74 1.35
CA PRO A 66 -13.62 -15.69 1.47
C PRO A 66 -12.98 -16.44 0.29
N GLY A 67 -12.67 -15.70 -0.77
CA GLY A 67 -11.92 -16.20 -1.91
C GLY A 67 -10.44 -15.96 -1.68
N ASP A 68 -9.60 -16.86 -2.19
CA ASP A 68 -8.13 -16.80 -2.18
C ASP A 68 -7.56 -15.59 -2.96
N ARG A 69 -8.33 -14.52 -3.16
CA ARG A 69 -8.02 -13.35 -3.98
C ARG A 69 -8.60 -12.09 -3.36
N TYR A 70 -7.74 -11.11 -3.13
CA TYR A 70 -8.07 -9.72 -2.81
C TYR A 70 -7.86 -8.86 -4.06
N VAL A 71 -8.76 -7.91 -4.28
CA VAL A 71 -8.68 -6.93 -5.38
C VAL A 71 -9.02 -5.57 -4.81
N ASN A 72 -8.17 -4.58 -5.05
CA ASN A 72 -8.43 -3.19 -4.74
C ASN A 72 -8.46 -2.39 -6.06
N PRO A 73 -9.66 -2.01 -6.53
CA PRO A 73 -9.81 -1.26 -7.76
C PRO A 73 -9.41 0.22 -7.64
N GLU A 74 -9.34 0.78 -6.41
CA GLU A 74 -8.91 2.17 -6.21
C GLU A 74 -7.41 2.32 -6.49
N TYR A 75 -6.62 1.31 -6.16
CA TYR A 75 -5.16 1.30 -6.35
C TYR A 75 -4.68 0.32 -7.43
N ASP A 76 -5.62 -0.16 -8.27
CA ASP A 76 -5.40 -1.07 -9.40
C ASP A 76 -4.50 -2.25 -9.04
N LEU A 77 -4.78 -2.93 -7.93
CA LEU A 77 -3.97 -4.04 -7.44
C LEU A 77 -4.81 -5.25 -7.08
N ALA A 78 -4.17 -6.41 -7.16
CA ALA A 78 -4.75 -7.66 -6.74
C ALA A 78 -3.67 -8.61 -6.22
N LEU A 79 -4.05 -9.51 -5.33
CA LEU A 79 -3.17 -10.52 -4.75
C LEU A 79 -3.98 -11.72 -4.27
N ARG A 80 -3.31 -12.82 -3.95
CA ARG A 80 -3.91 -13.93 -3.23
C ARG A 80 -3.69 -13.78 -1.74
N LEU A 81 -4.74 -14.03 -0.97
CA LEU A 81 -4.71 -13.88 0.48
C LEU A 81 -5.14 -15.20 1.16
N PRO A 82 -4.29 -15.82 1.98
CA PRO A 82 -4.68 -17.01 2.74
C PRO A 82 -5.87 -16.73 3.64
N ALA A 83 -6.73 -17.72 3.85
CA ALA A 83 -7.91 -17.59 4.72
C ALA A 83 -7.57 -17.22 6.17
N SER A 84 -6.32 -17.42 6.61
CA SER A 84 -5.80 -17.02 7.93
C SER A 84 -5.40 -15.55 8.02
N TRP A 85 -5.52 -14.77 6.94
CA TRP A 85 -5.24 -13.34 6.88
C TRP A 85 -6.51 -12.53 6.56
N ILE A 86 -6.48 -11.25 6.87
CA ILE A 86 -7.51 -10.24 6.57
C ILE A 86 -6.86 -9.00 5.99
N VAL A 87 -7.67 -8.19 5.31
CA VAL A 87 -7.32 -6.85 4.87
C VAL A 87 -8.01 -5.82 5.74
N VAL A 88 -7.27 -4.77 6.11
CA VAL A 88 -7.76 -3.60 6.83
C VAL A 88 -7.32 -2.35 6.05
N GLU A 89 -8.28 -1.70 5.39
CA GLU A 89 -8.09 -0.46 4.63
C GLU A 89 -8.43 0.73 5.53
N GLU A 90 -7.48 1.65 5.73
CA GLU A 90 -7.66 2.78 6.64
C GLU A 90 -7.06 4.08 6.07
N PRO A 91 -7.75 5.22 6.22
CA PRO A 91 -7.22 6.50 5.80
C PRO A 91 -6.02 6.90 6.67
N LEU A 92 -4.95 7.36 6.03
CA LEU A 92 -3.85 7.97 6.75
C LEU A 92 -4.26 9.37 7.20
N ARG A 93 -4.24 9.64 8.52
CA ARG A 93 -4.68 10.93 9.07
C ARG A 93 -4.00 12.11 8.36
N GLY A 94 -4.82 12.99 7.78
CA GLY A 94 -4.34 14.19 7.08
C GLY A 94 -3.74 13.92 5.68
N ARG A 95 -3.98 12.74 5.10
CA ARG A 95 -3.54 12.38 3.74
C ARG A 95 -4.73 11.95 2.88
N THR A 96 -4.53 12.01 1.57
CA THR A 96 -5.53 11.62 0.56
C THR A 96 -5.49 10.13 0.20
N HIS A 97 -4.50 9.38 0.69
CA HIS A 97 -4.31 7.96 0.38
C HIS A 97 -4.54 7.12 1.63
N GLU A 98 -5.08 5.93 1.40
CA GLU A 98 -5.33 4.91 2.41
C GLU A 98 -4.12 3.98 2.54
N ALA A 99 -3.95 3.41 3.72
CA ALA A 99 -3.08 2.27 3.94
C ALA A 99 -3.90 0.98 3.84
N ILE A 100 -3.42 0.02 3.05
CA ILE A 100 -4.02 -1.31 2.96
C ILE A 100 -3.12 -2.26 3.77
N ASN A 101 -3.62 -2.72 4.91
CA ASN A 101 -2.89 -3.57 5.84
C ASN A 101 -3.38 -5.02 5.72
N LEU A 102 -2.50 -5.93 5.35
CA LEU A 102 -2.74 -7.36 5.37
C LEU A 102 -2.18 -7.90 6.68
N ILE A 103 -3.05 -8.48 7.50
CA ILE A 103 -2.69 -8.97 8.84
C ILE A 103 -3.31 -10.35 9.11
N LYS A 104 -2.69 -11.12 10.00
CA LYS A 104 -3.19 -12.44 10.39
C LYS A 104 -4.45 -12.33 11.26
N LYS A 105 -5.45 -13.18 11.04
CA LYS A 105 -6.64 -13.31 11.89
C LYS A 105 -6.25 -13.71 13.30
N GLY A 106 -6.89 -13.11 14.30
CA GLY A 106 -6.73 -13.52 15.70
C GLY A 106 -5.48 -13.00 16.40
N THR A 107 -4.65 -12.16 15.76
CA THR A 107 -3.64 -11.33 16.45
C THR A 107 -4.27 -10.13 17.18
N GLY A 108 -5.57 -10.22 17.46
CA GLY A 108 -6.47 -9.12 17.78
C GLY A 108 -6.04 -8.22 18.95
N ALA A 109 -6.44 -6.95 18.81
CA ALA A 109 -6.47 -5.90 19.83
C ALA A 109 -5.15 -5.24 20.26
N LYS A 110 -3.97 -5.65 19.76
CA LYS A 110 -2.69 -4.95 20.03
C LYS A 110 -2.03 -4.28 18.84
N GLN A 111 -2.59 -4.47 17.64
CA GLN A 111 -2.00 -3.96 16.42
C GLN A 111 -2.58 -2.56 16.17
N GLU A 112 -1.85 -1.51 16.56
CA GLU A 112 -2.22 -0.13 16.24
C GLU A 112 -2.08 0.05 14.73
N THR A 113 -3.21 0.03 14.04
CA THR A 113 -3.31 0.41 12.65
C THR A 113 -3.42 1.95 12.52
N PRO A 114 -2.95 2.52 11.40
CA PRO A 114 -2.37 1.84 10.25
C PRO A 114 -0.92 1.40 10.51
N LEU A 115 -0.53 0.24 9.99
CA LEU A 115 0.81 -0.29 10.20
C LEU A 115 1.82 0.50 9.38
N HIS A 116 2.98 0.74 9.98
CA HIS A 116 4.09 1.45 9.40
C HIS A 116 5.38 0.67 9.60
N VAL A 117 6.44 1.07 8.90
CA VAL A 117 7.71 0.34 8.84
C VAL A 117 8.35 0.04 10.21
N HIS A 118 8.02 0.79 11.27
CA HIS A 118 8.56 0.59 12.63
C HIS A 118 7.59 -0.11 13.59
N ALA A 119 6.55 -0.77 13.09
CA ALA A 119 5.65 -1.57 13.92
C ALA A 119 6.40 -2.67 14.70
N GLU A 120 5.80 -3.14 15.78
CA GLU A 120 6.37 -4.17 16.65
C GLU A 120 6.72 -5.44 15.87
N ALA A 121 7.86 -6.07 16.23
CA ALA A 121 8.39 -7.23 15.52
C ALA A 121 7.61 -8.53 15.77
N ASP A 122 6.65 -8.51 16.69
CA ASP A 122 5.98 -9.71 17.22
C ASP A 122 4.86 -10.26 16.32
N HIS A 123 4.69 -9.70 15.12
CA HIS A 123 3.70 -10.16 14.15
C HIS A 123 4.18 -9.95 12.72
N SER A 124 3.69 -10.81 11.82
CA SER A 124 3.87 -10.65 10.38
C SER A 124 2.75 -9.79 9.80
N TYR A 125 3.09 -8.91 8.87
CA TYR A 125 2.12 -8.10 8.14
C TYR A 125 2.67 -7.64 6.79
N ILE A 126 1.77 -7.18 5.92
CA ILE A 126 2.12 -6.43 4.71
C ILE A 126 1.33 -5.12 4.73
N ALA A 127 2.03 -3.99 4.68
CA ALA A 127 1.45 -2.66 4.54
C ALA A 127 1.70 -2.16 3.11
N ILE A 128 0.63 -1.95 2.36
CA ILE A 128 0.65 -1.35 1.03
C ILE A 128 0.29 0.12 1.21
N LEU A 129 1.19 1.02 0.83
CA LEU A 129 1.11 2.45 1.09
C LEU A 129 1.26 3.23 -0.24
N PRO A 130 0.19 3.36 -1.04
CA PRO A 130 0.23 4.00 -2.36
C PRO A 130 0.70 5.47 -2.33
N GLY A 131 0.34 6.20 -1.28
CA GLY A 131 0.78 7.58 -1.05
C GLY A 131 2.12 7.72 -0.32
N GLY A 132 2.73 6.61 0.09
CA GLY A 132 3.91 6.58 0.96
C GLY A 132 3.64 7.04 2.39
N TRP A 133 4.42 6.52 3.35
CA TRP A 133 4.37 6.97 4.74
C TRP A 133 5.68 6.75 5.48
N GLY A 134 6.45 7.84 5.62
CA GLY A 134 7.78 7.80 6.22
C GLY A 134 8.79 7.16 5.28
N THR A 135 10.02 7.68 5.27
CA THR A 135 11.10 7.18 4.42
C THR A 135 12.27 6.65 5.23
N GLU A 136 12.20 6.73 6.55
CA GLU A 136 13.22 6.21 7.44
C GLU A 136 13.04 4.69 7.58
N LEU A 137 14.03 3.92 7.14
CA LEU A 137 14.01 2.47 7.29
C LEU A 137 14.27 2.09 8.75
N PRO A 138 13.69 0.98 9.24
CA PRO A 138 13.99 0.44 10.55
C PRO A 138 15.47 0.10 10.72
N ASN A 139 15.99 0.42 11.90
CA ASN A 139 17.39 0.16 12.28
C ASN A 139 17.77 -1.31 12.08
N SER A 140 18.47 -1.59 10.99
CA SER A 140 18.96 -2.91 10.61
C SER A 140 19.96 -2.80 9.47
N GLN A 141 20.66 -3.88 9.16
CA GLN A 141 21.40 -3.98 7.91
C GLN A 141 20.43 -4.24 6.76
N TYR A 142 20.75 -3.76 5.57
CA TYR A 142 19.96 -4.01 4.37
C TYR A 142 20.85 -4.22 3.15
N ALA A 143 20.30 -4.90 2.14
CA ALA A 143 20.91 -5.03 0.82
C ALA A 143 19.94 -4.50 -0.25
N PRO A 144 20.44 -4.07 -1.42
CA PRO A 144 19.58 -3.85 -2.59
C PRO A 144 18.74 -5.08 -2.89
N PHE A 145 17.47 -4.89 -3.25
CA PHE A 145 16.57 -6.02 -3.53
C PHE A 145 17.09 -6.94 -4.64
N SER A 146 17.78 -6.37 -5.64
CA SER A 146 18.40 -7.12 -6.74
C SER A 146 19.59 -7.99 -6.33
N GLN A 147 20.18 -7.77 -5.15
CA GLN A 147 21.37 -8.48 -4.66
C GLN A 147 21.08 -9.46 -3.53
N ALA A 148 19.86 -9.49 -2.99
CA ALA A 148 19.49 -10.39 -1.91
C ALA A 148 19.32 -11.83 -2.43
N GLU A 149 19.91 -12.79 -1.70
CA GLU A 149 19.83 -14.22 -2.02
C GLU A 149 18.43 -14.78 -1.74
N GLU A 150 17.86 -14.47 -0.57
CA GLU A 150 16.50 -14.84 -0.19
C GLU A 150 15.57 -13.64 -0.34
N LYS A 151 14.61 -13.72 -1.28
CA LYS A 151 13.63 -12.67 -1.57
C LYS A 151 12.40 -13.24 -2.30
N PRO A 152 11.22 -12.61 -2.18
CA PRO A 152 10.05 -13.02 -2.95
C PRO A 152 10.26 -12.80 -4.45
N GLU A 153 9.69 -13.68 -5.27
CA GLU A 153 9.57 -13.47 -6.72
C GLU A 153 8.38 -12.56 -6.98
N LEU A 154 8.59 -11.40 -7.59
CA LEU A 154 7.54 -10.41 -7.84
C LEU A 154 7.12 -10.45 -9.31
N SER A 155 5.84 -10.22 -9.59
CA SER A 155 5.31 -10.19 -10.97
C SER A 155 5.22 -8.78 -11.57
N PHE A 156 5.87 -7.79 -10.94
CA PHE A 156 5.91 -6.39 -11.38
C PHE A 156 7.32 -5.83 -11.24
N GLU A 157 7.64 -4.84 -12.06
CA GLU A 157 8.94 -4.16 -12.03
C GLU A 157 9.09 -3.30 -10.77
N ILE A 158 10.30 -3.29 -10.21
CA ILE A 158 10.62 -2.55 -8.97
C ILE A 158 11.69 -1.49 -9.22
N ASP A 159 11.61 -0.38 -8.49
CA ASP A 159 12.69 0.58 -8.40
C ASP A 159 13.84 -0.07 -7.62
N THR A 160 14.86 -0.54 -8.33
CA THR A 160 16.02 -1.22 -7.75
C THR A 160 16.90 -0.29 -6.90
N SER A 161 16.80 1.03 -7.10
CA SER A 161 17.53 2.01 -6.31
C SER A 161 16.90 2.22 -4.94
N LYS A 162 15.56 2.11 -4.85
CA LYS A 162 14.79 2.28 -3.60
C LYS A 162 14.53 0.97 -2.86
N SER A 163 14.24 -0.12 -3.58
CA SER A 163 13.83 -1.38 -2.96
C SER A 163 14.98 -2.05 -2.19
N LYS A 164 14.68 -2.54 -0.98
CA LYS A 164 15.64 -3.14 -0.04
C LYS A 164 15.11 -4.42 0.58
N VAL A 165 16.03 -5.30 0.94
CA VAL A 165 15.81 -6.42 1.86
C VAL A 165 16.52 -6.11 3.16
N LEU A 166 15.80 -6.17 4.28
CA LEU A 166 16.30 -5.86 5.62
C LEU A 166 16.65 -7.17 6.33
N HIS A 167 17.84 -7.25 6.91
CA HIS A 167 18.43 -8.49 7.42
C HIS A 167 18.62 -8.48 8.93
N LEU A 168 18.46 -9.66 9.53
CA LEU A 168 18.93 -9.98 10.87
C LEU A 168 20.43 -10.26 10.83
N LYS A 169 21.05 -10.29 12.00
CA LYS A 169 22.48 -10.55 12.16
C LYS A 169 22.93 -11.86 11.52
N ASP A 170 22.08 -12.89 11.54
CA ASP A 170 22.38 -14.19 10.95
C ASP A 170 22.28 -14.19 9.41
N GLY A 171 21.93 -13.05 8.81
CA GLY A 171 21.78 -12.88 7.36
C GLY A 171 20.37 -13.20 6.86
N SER A 172 19.45 -13.65 7.70
CA SER A 172 18.08 -13.93 7.26
C SER A 172 17.28 -12.63 7.04
N PRO A 173 16.54 -12.49 5.92
CA PRO A 173 15.62 -11.38 5.72
C PRO A 173 14.49 -11.35 6.76
N TRP A 174 14.31 -10.24 7.49
CA TRP A 174 13.14 -10.07 8.37
C TRP A 174 12.07 -9.14 7.77
N ALA A 175 12.43 -8.30 6.80
CA ALA A 175 11.47 -7.46 6.11
C ALA A 175 11.89 -7.10 4.68
N TYR A 176 10.90 -6.70 3.88
CA TYR A 176 11.06 -6.24 2.51
C TYR A 176 10.47 -4.84 2.38
N PHE A 177 11.26 -3.90 1.86
CA PHE A 177 10.79 -2.60 1.41
C PHE A 177 10.79 -2.61 -0.12
N ILE A 178 9.62 -2.56 -0.73
CA ILE A 178 9.43 -2.73 -2.16
C ILE A 178 8.81 -1.46 -2.72
N ALA A 179 9.56 -0.74 -3.55
CA ALA A 179 9.06 0.39 -4.31
C ALA A 179 8.79 -0.08 -5.74
N PRO A 180 7.53 -0.06 -6.22
CA PRO A 180 7.23 -0.33 -7.63
C PRO A 180 7.97 0.64 -8.56
N ALA A 181 8.44 0.17 -9.72
CA ALA A 181 9.10 1.03 -10.71
C ALA A 181 8.10 1.93 -11.44
N ASP A 182 6.94 1.37 -11.78
CA ASP A 182 5.88 2.01 -12.57
C ASP A 182 4.51 1.62 -11.98
N PRO A 183 4.13 2.17 -10.82
CA PRO A 183 2.86 1.82 -10.19
C PRO A 183 1.67 2.49 -10.90
N PRO A 184 0.43 1.99 -10.70
CA PRO A 184 -0.78 2.58 -11.26
C PRO A 184 -1.00 4.03 -10.85
N GLY A 185 -1.82 4.75 -11.62
CA GLY A 185 -1.91 6.21 -11.55
C GLY A 185 -2.43 6.83 -10.25
N LYS A 186 -2.89 6.02 -9.29
CA LYS A 186 -3.31 6.43 -7.94
C LYS A 186 -2.23 6.24 -6.87
N TRP A 187 -1.08 5.72 -7.27
CA TRP A 187 0.11 5.71 -6.47
C TRP A 187 0.90 7.01 -6.69
N THR A 188 1.71 7.36 -5.70
CA THR A 188 2.67 8.46 -5.79
C THR A 188 4.08 7.91 -6.01
N ASP A 189 5.03 8.75 -6.43
CA ASP A 189 6.46 8.38 -6.55
C ASP A 189 7.11 7.94 -5.21
N SER A 190 6.42 8.20 -4.10
CA SER A 190 6.80 7.80 -2.74
C SER A 190 6.06 6.56 -2.24
N GLY A 191 5.19 5.96 -3.08
CA GLY A 191 4.42 4.77 -2.72
C GLY A 191 5.31 3.53 -2.57
N PHE A 192 4.98 2.67 -1.61
CA PHE A 192 5.74 1.44 -1.37
C PHE A 192 4.89 0.36 -0.71
N ILE A 193 5.43 -0.87 -0.74
CA ILE A 193 4.94 -2.02 0.00
C ILE A 193 5.99 -2.37 1.05
N PHE A 194 5.58 -2.49 2.31
CA PHE A 194 6.44 -2.97 3.39
C PHE A 194 5.90 -4.28 3.93
N ALA A 195 6.71 -5.32 3.91
CA ALA A 195 6.33 -6.64 4.42
C ALA A 195 7.28 -7.03 5.56
N GLN A 196 6.73 -7.25 6.75
CA GLN A 196 7.48 -7.68 7.92
C GLN A 196 7.16 -9.12 8.27
N ILE A 197 8.20 -9.90 8.59
CA ILE A 197 8.08 -11.25 9.14
C ILE A 197 8.25 -11.19 10.66
N GLN A 198 7.35 -11.87 11.38
CA GLN A 198 7.42 -12.01 12.83
C GLN A 198 8.82 -12.46 13.26
N THR A 199 9.41 -11.70 14.16
CA THR A 199 10.72 -11.94 14.74
C THR A 199 10.61 -11.94 16.26
N ARG A 200 10.84 -13.10 16.89
CA ARG A 200 10.83 -13.23 18.36
C ARG A 200 12.19 -12.91 18.93
N GLN A 201 12.23 -12.49 20.20
CA GLN A 201 13.48 -12.09 20.87
C GLN A 201 14.21 -10.98 20.09
N ASP A 202 13.43 -10.09 19.49
CA ASP A 202 13.94 -8.99 18.68
C ASP A 202 14.74 -8.00 19.53
N THR A 203 15.97 -7.73 19.12
CA THR A 203 16.84 -6.74 19.76
C THR A 203 17.68 -6.03 18.71
N THR A 204 17.81 -4.71 18.87
CA THR A 204 18.67 -3.89 18.01
C THR A 204 19.75 -3.22 18.84
N TYR A 205 20.97 -3.19 18.30
CA TYR A 205 22.09 -2.45 18.87
C TYR A 205 22.97 -1.90 17.75
N CYS A 206 23.95 -1.06 18.12
CA CYS A 206 24.88 -0.48 17.17
C CYS A 206 26.31 -0.97 17.47
N ILE A 207 27.10 -1.20 16.43
CA ILE A 207 28.54 -1.44 16.51
C ILE A 207 29.25 -0.19 16.01
N ASP A 208 30.10 0.38 16.85
CA ASP A 208 30.95 1.51 16.49
C ASP A 208 32.02 1.06 15.49
N ALA A 209 32.17 1.78 14.38
CA ALA A 209 33.03 1.34 13.26
C ALA A 209 34.53 1.45 13.57
N GLU A 210 34.92 2.36 14.45
CA GLU A 210 36.33 2.60 14.80
C GLU A 210 36.82 1.57 15.82
N THR A 211 35.99 1.28 16.82
CA THR A 211 36.34 0.43 17.96
C THR A 211 35.87 -1.01 17.82
N GLY A 212 34.84 -1.27 17.01
CA GLY A 212 34.17 -2.56 16.92
C GLY A 212 33.32 -2.91 18.14
N GLU A 213 33.17 -1.98 19.10
CA GLU A 213 32.44 -2.23 20.34
C GLU A 213 30.93 -2.00 20.18
N ARG A 214 30.15 -2.72 21.02
CA ARG A 214 28.71 -2.53 21.08
C ARG A 214 28.37 -1.26 21.85
N GLN A 215 27.54 -0.42 21.24
CA GLN A 215 26.99 0.77 21.86
C GLN A 215 25.46 0.86 21.78
N ALA A 216 24.90 1.85 22.48
CA ALA A 216 23.47 2.13 22.46
C ALA A 216 23.04 2.67 21.09
N VAL A 217 21.87 2.27 20.60
CA VAL A 217 21.29 2.68 19.30
C VAL A 217 21.29 4.20 19.12
N ARG A 218 20.94 4.97 20.17
CA ARG A 218 20.94 6.44 20.16
C ARG A 218 22.30 7.11 19.90
N LYS A 219 23.39 6.36 20.01
CA LYS A 219 24.77 6.83 19.77
C LYS A 219 25.29 6.43 18.38
N CYS A 220 24.50 5.70 17.60
CA CYS A 220 24.93 5.20 16.31
C CYS A 220 25.12 6.35 15.33
N ASP A 221 26.29 6.44 14.73
CA ASP A 221 26.65 7.45 13.74
C ASP A 221 27.00 6.80 12.40
N TYR A 222 26.00 6.77 11.52
CA TYR A 222 26.14 6.19 10.19
C TYR A 222 27.19 6.91 9.33
N SER A 223 27.42 8.21 9.58
CA SER A 223 28.40 9.00 8.83
C SER A 223 29.84 8.58 9.13
N ARG A 224 30.07 8.00 10.32
CA ARG A 224 31.35 7.38 10.71
C ARG A 224 31.44 5.90 10.35
N GLY A 225 30.38 5.36 9.75
CA GLY A 225 30.30 3.96 9.32
C GLY A 225 29.74 3.01 10.38
N ASP A 226 29.22 3.51 11.50
CA ASP A 226 28.62 2.65 12.53
C ASP A 226 27.48 1.79 11.96
N GLN A 227 27.34 0.58 12.49
CA GLN A 227 26.42 -0.40 11.93
C GLN A 227 25.31 -0.79 12.90
N TYR A 228 24.06 -0.66 12.47
CA TYR A 228 22.94 -1.26 13.16
C TYR A 228 22.95 -2.77 12.99
N ILE A 229 22.84 -3.49 14.10
CA ILE A 229 22.70 -4.94 14.14
C ILE A 229 21.38 -5.28 14.81
N ARG A 230 20.48 -5.89 14.03
CA ARG A 230 19.22 -6.45 14.51
C ARG A 230 19.36 -7.96 14.71
N LYS A 231 18.86 -8.50 15.81
CA LYS A 231 18.88 -9.93 16.12
C LYS A 231 17.48 -10.38 16.51
N GLY A 232 17.14 -11.61 16.15
CA GLY A 232 15.98 -12.31 16.66
C GLY A 232 15.82 -13.65 15.97
N ASN A 233 14.72 -14.34 16.26
CA ASN A 233 14.36 -15.59 15.63
C ASN A 233 13.17 -15.34 14.71
N ARG A 234 13.44 -15.36 13.40
CA ARG A 234 12.43 -15.19 12.35
C ARG A 234 11.48 -16.39 12.31
N ASN A 235 10.20 -16.13 12.07
CA ASN A 235 9.20 -17.16 11.84
C ASN A 235 9.26 -17.65 10.37
N GLU A 236 9.91 -18.79 10.14
CA GLU A 236 10.09 -19.38 8.80
C GLU A 236 8.78 -19.74 8.09
N GLN A 237 7.76 -20.20 8.83
CA GLN A 237 6.47 -20.51 8.22
C GLN A 237 5.77 -19.24 7.73
N GLU A 238 5.86 -18.15 8.50
CA GLU A 238 5.26 -16.87 8.09
C GLU A 238 6.09 -16.17 7.00
N ALA A 239 7.41 -16.41 6.94
CA ALA A 239 8.25 -15.97 5.82
C ALA A 239 7.76 -16.55 4.48
N ALA A 240 7.49 -17.86 4.45
CA ALA A 240 6.94 -18.53 3.26
C ALA A 240 5.57 -17.96 2.85
N VAL A 241 4.69 -17.72 3.82
CA VAL A 241 3.36 -17.11 3.55
C VAL A 241 3.49 -15.69 3.00
N ILE A 242 4.40 -14.87 3.53
CA ILE A 242 4.65 -13.53 2.98
C ILE A 242 5.17 -13.60 1.55
N HIS A 243 6.07 -14.54 1.24
CA HIS A 243 6.54 -14.74 -0.13
C HIS A 243 5.42 -15.14 -1.08
N GLU A 244 4.54 -16.05 -0.66
CA GLU A 244 3.36 -16.44 -1.44
C GLU A 244 2.43 -15.26 -1.71
N ILE A 245 2.13 -14.44 -0.69
CA ILE A 245 1.29 -13.25 -0.85
C ILE A 245 1.95 -12.26 -1.81
N LEU A 246 3.21 -11.90 -1.57
CA LEU A 246 3.93 -10.93 -2.41
C LEU A 246 4.13 -11.43 -3.84
N GLY A 247 4.41 -12.71 -4.05
CA GLY A 247 4.57 -13.27 -5.39
C GLY A 247 3.26 -13.45 -6.15
N SER A 248 2.13 -13.39 -5.45
CA SER A 248 0.82 -13.32 -6.07
C SER A 248 0.33 -11.89 -6.33
N PHE A 249 1.07 -10.87 -5.86
CA PHE A 249 0.72 -9.46 -6.05
C PHE A 249 0.97 -9.05 -7.50
N PHE A 250 -0.04 -8.47 -8.14
CA PHE A 250 0.07 -7.84 -9.44
C PHE A 250 -0.75 -6.56 -9.49
N PHE A 251 -0.32 -5.63 -10.33
CA PHE A 251 -1.17 -4.51 -10.72
C PHE A 251 -2.18 -5.00 -11.76
N VAL A 252 -3.46 -4.71 -11.53
CA VAL A 252 -4.55 -5.12 -12.41
C VAL A 252 -4.46 -4.29 -13.68
N GLU A 253 -4.03 -4.91 -14.77
CA GLU A 253 -4.26 -4.36 -16.11
C GLU A 253 -5.77 -4.33 -16.36
N GLY A 254 -6.37 -3.13 -16.39
CA GLY A 254 -7.80 -2.97 -16.68
C GLY A 254 -8.55 -1.87 -15.94
N GLY A 255 -7.95 -1.19 -14.96
CA GLY A 255 -8.38 0.15 -14.57
C GLY A 255 -7.83 1.16 -15.57
N GLU A 256 -8.48 1.32 -16.72
CA GLU A 256 -7.98 2.22 -17.78
C GLU A 256 -7.95 3.69 -17.30
N LYS A 257 -6.81 4.12 -16.76
CA LYS A 257 -6.29 5.43 -17.14
C LYS A 257 -5.73 5.24 -18.54
N LYS A 258 -6.56 5.42 -19.58
CA LYS A 258 -6.02 5.56 -20.94
C LYS A 258 -4.92 6.61 -20.86
N PRO A 259 -3.75 6.40 -21.50
CA PRO A 259 -2.73 7.42 -21.56
C PRO A 259 -3.39 8.75 -21.92
N ALA A 260 -3.03 9.84 -21.26
CA ALA A 260 -3.71 11.11 -21.54
C ALA A 260 -3.60 11.48 -23.04
N GLY A 261 -2.55 11.02 -23.76
CA GLY A 261 -2.44 11.12 -25.21
C GLY A 261 -3.49 10.36 -26.05
N GLU A 262 -4.19 9.40 -25.45
CA GLU A 262 -5.35 8.71 -26.06
C GLU A 262 -6.68 9.41 -25.79
N MET A 263 -6.70 10.40 -24.89
CA MET A 263 -7.91 11.14 -24.49
C MET A 263 -7.85 12.62 -24.84
N ILE A 264 -6.66 13.18 -25.03
CA ILE A 264 -6.43 14.53 -25.51
C ILE A 264 -5.24 14.54 -26.48
N LYS A 265 -5.37 15.26 -27.58
CA LYS A 265 -4.34 15.46 -28.60
C LYS A 265 -4.15 16.95 -28.81
N ILE A 266 -2.90 17.41 -28.72
CA ILE A 266 -2.55 18.81 -28.87
C ILE A 266 -2.09 19.04 -30.31
N GLU A 267 -2.78 19.93 -31.01
CA GLU A 267 -2.45 20.33 -32.39
C GLU A 267 -1.55 21.57 -32.40
N ASN A 268 -1.69 22.45 -31.41
CA ASN A 268 -0.84 23.61 -31.25
C ASN A 268 -0.73 24.02 -29.77
N PRO A 269 0.47 24.21 -29.22
CA PRO A 269 1.78 24.00 -29.86
C PRO A 269 2.16 22.52 -30.00
N GLU A 270 3.05 22.22 -30.94
CA GLU A 270 3.75 20.92 -31.01
C GLU A 270 4.77 20.79 -29.86
N PRO A 271 5.15 19.57 -29.46
CA PRO A 271 6.22 19.35 -28.48
C PRO A 271 7.52 20.08 -28.86
N GLU A 272 8.16 20.68 -27.85
CA GLU A 272 9.38 21.50 -27.96
C GLU A 272 9.23 22.76 -28.82
N ALA A 273 8.00 23.15 -29.20
CA ALA A 273 7.79 24.36 -29.98
C ALA A 273 8.23 25.61 -29.22
N LYS A 274 8.79 26.56 -29.96
CA LYS A 274 9.11 27.89 -29.46
C LYS A 274 7.83 28.70 -29.33
N ILE A 275 7.44 29.03 -28.10
CA ILE A 275 6.21 29.75 -27.80
C ILE A 275 6.48 31.23 -27.51
N SER A 276 5.54 32.09 -27.89
CA SER A 276 5.53 33.51 -27.54
C SER A 276 4.13 33.94 -27.09
N SER A 277 4.06 35.02 -26.32
CA SER A 277 2.82 35.54 -25.76
C SER A 277 2.22 36.62 -26.69
N PRO A 278 0.92 36.53 -27.05
CA PRO A 278 -0.05 35.51 -26.62
C PRO A 278 0.09 34.19 -27.38
N LEU A 279 -0.10 33.07 -26.68
CA LEU A 279 -0.02 31.72 -27.23
C LEU A 279 -1.41 31.19 -27.57
N PRO A 280 -1.73 30.98 -28.87
CA PRO A 280 -2.91 30.22 -29.25
C PRO A 280 -2.70 28.73 -28.93
N ILE A 281 -3.71 28.09 -28.35
CA ILE A 281 -3.68 26.69 -27.98
C ILE A 281 -4.87 25.99 -28.64
N LYS A 282 -4.62 24.86 -29.31
CA LYS A 282 -5.63 24.09 -30.05
C LYS A 282 -5.38 22.60 -29.92
N GLY A 283 -6.46 21.84 -29.97
CA GLY A 283 -6.40 20.39 -30.01
C GLY A 283 -7.79 19.78 -29.98
N VAL A 284 -7.83 18.48 -29.73
CA VAL A 284 -9.06 17.72 -29.53
C VAL A 284 -8.97 16.94 -28.22
N ALA A 285 -10.03 16.91 -27.43
CA ALA A 285 -10.12 16.10 -26.22
C ALA A 285 -11.43 15.32 -26.18
N LYS A 286 -11.44 14.17 -25.50
CA LYS A 286 -12.66 13.39 -25.27
C LYS A 286 -13.65 14.23 -24.46
N GLY A 287 -14.96 14.09 -24.70
CA GLY A 287 -15.95 14.93 -24.04
C GLY A 287 -15.95 14.87 -22.50
N TYR A 288 -15.56 13.74 -21.90
CA TYR A 288 -15.35 13.62 -20.45
C TYR A 288 -14.07 14.30 -19.91
N TRP A 289 -13.29 14.95 -20.78
CA TRP A 289 -12.18 15.82 -20.40
C TRP A 289 -12.66 17.20 -19.93
N TYR A 290 -13.88 17.58 -20.34
CA TYR A 290 -14.50 18.87 -20.07
C TYR A 290 -15.48 18.77 -18.89
N PHE A 291 -15.69 19.91 -18.23
CA PHE A 291 -16.85 20.15 -17.36
C PHE A 291 -17.43 21.49 -17.74
N GLU A 292 -18.75 21.55 -17.96
CA GLU A 292 -19.43 22.74 -18.49
C GLU A 292 -18.77 23.26 -19.79
N GLY A 293 -18.22 22.36 -20.59
CA GLY A 293 -17.57 22.68 -21.87
C GLY A 293 -16.17 23.29 -21.73
N THR A 294 -15.57 23.30 -20.54
CA THR A 294 -14.25 23.89 -20.33
C THR A 294 -13.30 23.00 -19.51
N PHE A 295 -12.00 23.28 -19.59
CA PHE A 295 -10.96 22.69 -18.73
C PHE A 295 -9.74 23.62 -18.60
N THR A 296 -8.84 23.35 -17.65
CA THR A 296 -7.73 24.26 -17.34
C THR A 296 -6.45 23.90 -18.10
N VAL A 297 -5.74 24.90 -18.61
CA VAL A 297 -4.39 24.76 -19.16
C VAL A 297 -3.42 25.64 -18.37
N LYS A 298 -2.32 25.07 -17.90
CA LYS A 298 -1.28 25.75 -17.11
C LYS A 298 0.05 25.72 -17.84
N LEU A 299 0.84 26.77 -17.71
CA LEU A 299 2.19 26.87 -18.24
C LEU A 299 3.18 26.97 -17.07
N TYR A 300 4.11 26.04 -17.01
CA TYR A 300 5.15 26.00 -15.98
C TYR A 300 6.54 26.29 -16.58
N ASP A 301 7.41 26.86 -15.76
CA ASP A 301 8.85 26.93 -16.00
C ASP A 301 9.50 25.69 -15.38
N ASP A 302 10.15 24.86 -16.19
CA ASP A 302 10.72 23.59 -15.72
C ASP A 302 11.99 23.79 -14.87
N VAL A 303 12.66 24.95 -14.97
CA VAL A 303 13.86 25.25 -14.17
C VAL A 303 13.49 25.57 -12.73
N THR A 304 12.39 26.30 -12.54
CA THR A 304 11.94 26.77 -11.22
C THR A 304 10.74 25.99 -10.67
N ASP A 305 10.16 25.10 -11.48
CA ASP A 305 8.87 24.42 -11.26
C ASP A 305 7.74 25.39 -10.83
N SER A 306 7.78 26.61 -11.38
CA SER A 306 6.83 27.67 -11.02
C SER A 306 5.77 27.86 -12.10
N LEU A 307 4.53 28.16 -11.67
CA LEU A 307 3.43 28.48 -12.57
C LEU A 307 3.65 29.86 -13.20
N VAL A 308 3.83 29.89 -14.51
CA VAL A 308 4.04 31.12 -15.30
C VAL A 308 2.70 31.77 -15.68
N ALA A 309 1.74 30.96 -16.13
CA ALA A 309 0.42 31.42 -16.52
C ALA A 309 -0.60 30.27 -16.54
N GLN A 310 -1.88 30.60 -16.58
CA GLN A 310 -2.96 29.64 -16.81
C GLN A 310 -4.06 30.26 -17.68
N SER A 311 -4.82 29.43 -18.38
CA SER A 311 -5.96 29.82 -19.22
C SER A 311 -7.03 28.72 -19.21
N SER A 312 -8.27 29.08 -19.48
CA SER A 312 -9.34 28.12 -19.74
C SER A 312 -9.37 27.74 -21.22
N ALA A 313 -9.51 26.44 -21.51
CA ALA A 313 -9.78 25.92 -22.84
C ALA A 313 -11.27 25.60 -22.99
N GLU A 314 -11.87 26.11 -24.06
CA GLU A 314 -13.29 25.99 -24.35
C GLU A 314 -13.51 24.96 -25.47
N ALA A 315 -14.51 24.08 -25.29
CA ALA A 315 -14.98 23.16 -26.31
C ALA A 315 -15.60 23.92 -27.49
N ASP A 316 -15.27 23.51 -28.71
CA ASP A 316 -15.86 24.03 -29.95
C ASP A 316 -16.91 23.03 -30.46
N GLY A 317 -18.03 22.95 -29.74
CA GLY A 317 -19.15 22.06 -30.04
C GLY A 317 -19.74 21.35 -28.82
N GLU A 318 -20.57 20.33 -29.08
CA GLU A 318 -21.20 19.50 -28.06
C GLU A 318 -20.16 18.62 -27.35
N TRP A 319 -19.99 18.84 -26.05
CA TRP A 319 -18.96 18.18 -25.24
C TRP A 319 -19.47 16.98 -24.42
N MET A 320 -20.77 16.81 -24.24
CA MET A 320 -21.36 15.68 -23.51
C MET A 320 -21.37 14.41 -24.37
N THR A 321 -20.18 13.94 -24.75
CA THR A 321 -19.96 12.84 -25.69
C THR A 321 -18.71 12.03 -25.31
N GLU A 322 -18.66 10.78 -25.74
CA GLU A 322 -17.46 9.94 -25.63
C GLU A 322 -16.48 10.14 -26.81
N GLN A 323 -16.82 11.03 -27.74
CA GLN A 323 -16.02 11.33 -28.92
C GLN A 323 -15.01 12.45 -28.66
N PHE A 324 -14.06 12.62 -29.58
CA PHE A 324 -13.15 13.76 -29.56
C PHE A 324 -13.89 15.03 -29.98
N VAL A 325 -13.71 16.08 -29.20
CA VAL A 325 -14.30 17.39 -29.37
C VAL A 325 -13.15 18.40 -29.49
N PRO A 326 -13.16 19.30 -30.47
CA PRO A 326 -12.12 20.32 -30.58
C PRO A 326 -12.17 21.30 -29.40
N PHE A 327 -11.03 21.89 -29.04
CA PHE A 327 -10.98 22.99 -28.08
C PHE A 327 -10.05 24.10 -28.53
N LYS A 328 -10.28 25.29 -27.98
CA LYS A 328 -9.43 26.48 -28.17
C LYS A 328 -9.16 27.16 -26.84
N ALA A 329 -7.94 27.66 -26.68
CA ALA A 329 -7.54 28.56 -25.61
C ALA A 329 -6.60 29.63 -26.17
N THR A 330 -6.49 30.76 -25.48
CA THR A 330 -5.42 31.74 -25.71
C THR A 330 -4.80 32.11 -24.37
N MET A 331 -3.49 31.92 -24.24
CA MET A 331 -2.77 32.17 -23.01
C MET A 331 -1.84 33.38 -23.15
N THR A 332 -1.96 34.33 -22.23
CA THR A 332 -1.05 35.48 -22.15
C THR A 332 -0.09 35.28 -20.98
N PHE A 333 1.20 35.41 -21.23
CA PHE A 333 2.26 35.25 -20.23
C PHE A 333 3.43 36.21 -20.43
N LYS A 334 4.30 36.31 -19.43
CA LYS A 334 5.62 36.96 -19.53
C LYS A 334 6.68 35.86 -19.57
N ALA A 335 7.46 35.80 -20.64
CA ALA A 335 8.46 34.76 -20.83
C ALA A 335 9.61 34.93 -19.82
N PRO A 336 9.99 33.90 -19.04
CA PRO A 336 11.27 33.87 -18.35
C PRO A 336 12.43 33.79 -19.37
N GLU A 337 13.61 34.27 -19.00
CA GLU A 337 14.76 34.30 -19.91
C GLU A 337 15.30 32.88 -20.20
N ASN A 338 15.20 32.42 -21.46
CA ASN A 338 15.86 31.21 -21.98
C ASN A 338 15.58 29.89 -21.25
N HIS A 339 14.35 29.66 -20.79
CA HIS A 339 13.99 28.43 -20.08
C HIS A 339 13.18 27.44 -20.95
N ARG A 340 13.25 26.17 -20.57
CA ARG A 340 12.27 25.15 -20.95
C ARG A 340 11.02 25.32 -20.09
N GLY A 341 9.87 24.96 -20.65
CA GLY A 341 8.64 24.92 -19.88
C GLY A 341 7.75 23.78 -20.36
N ARG A 342 6.62 23.63 -19.67
CA ARG A 342 5.60 22.64 -20.04
C ARG A 342 4.21 23.23 -19.95
N LEU A 343 3.40 22.95 -20.95
CA LEU A 343 1.96 23.15 -20.89
C LEU A 343 1.32 21.91 -20.29
N VAL A 344 0.55 22.09 -19.22
CA VAL A 344 -0.20 21.05 -18.53
C VAL A 344 -1.67 21.28 -18.79
N PHE A 345 -2.30 20.36 -19.51
CA PHE A 345 -3.73 20.34 -19.78
C PHE A 345 -4.37 19.48 -18.70
N GLU A 346 -5.19 20.06 -17.83
CA GLU A 346 -5.84 19.37 -16.72
C GLU A 346 -7.28 19.03 -17.10
N ARG A 347 -7.65 17.75 -17.01
CA ARG A 347 -9.03 17.30 -17.11
C ARG A 347 -9.86 18.02 -16.05
N ALA A 348 -11.03 18.51 -16.46
CA ALA A 348 -11.93 19.16 -15.53
C ALA A 348 -12.39 18.19 -14.45
N ASN A 349 -12.24 18.60 -13.19
CA ASN A 349 -12.54 17.79 -12.03
C ASN A 349 -13.40 18.61 -11.04
N PRO A 350 -14.70 18.79 -11.30
CA PRO A 350 -15.60 19.56 -10.44
C PRO A 350 -15.73 18.95 -9.04
N SER A 351 -15.52 17.64 -8.90
CA SER A 351 -15.54 16.96 -7.60
C SER A 351 -14.34 17.32 -6.72
N GLY A 352 -13.24 17.82 -7.31
CA GLY A 352 -11.97 18.04 -6.64
C GLY A 352 -11.28 16.76 -6.16
N LEU A 353 -11.85 15.58 -6.45
CA LEU A 353 -11.36 14.31 -5.95
C LEU A 353 -10.17 13.81 -6.79
N PRO A 354 -9.04 13.41 -6.18
CA PRO A 354 -7.84 13.01 -6.90
C PRO A 354 -8.05 11.90 -7.96
N GLU A 355 -9.03 11.02 -7.81
CA GLU A 355 -9.45 10.01 -8.81
C GLU A 355 -9.88 10.58 -10.14
N ASN A 356 -10.42 11.78 -10.12
CA ASN A 356 -10.88 12.43 -11.32
C ASN A 356 -9.79 13.32 -11.94
N ALA A 357 -8.68 13.55 -11.23
CA ALA A 357 -7.57 14.36 -11.70
C ALA A 357 -6.75 13.61 -12.76
N GLN A 358 -6.65 14.20 -13.94
CA GLN A 358 -5.78 13.72 -15.00
C GLN A 358 -5.19 14.92 -15.73
N SER A 359 -3.96 14.78 -16.22
CA SER A 359 -3.33 15.80 -17.03
C SER A 359 -2.52 15.23 -18.19
N TYR A 360 -2.34 16.05 -19.22
CA TYR A 360 -1.42 15.80 -20.33
C TYR A 360 -0.41 16.94 -20.37
N SER A 361 0.87 16.63 -20.58
CA SER A 361 1.92 17.65 -20.64
C SER A 361 2.57 17.70 -22.02
N VAL A 362 2.77 18.92 -22.53
CA VAL A 362 3.53 19.20 -23.77
C VAL A 362 4.72 20.06 -23.40
N PRO A 363 5.97 19.61 -23.63
CA PRO A 363 7.14 20.46 -23.42
C PRO A 363 7.17 21.58 -24.46
N VAL A 364 7.64 22.76 -24.07
CA VAL A 364 7.72 23.98 -24.89
C VAL A 364 8.99 24.75 -24.55
N ILE A 365 9.39 25.66 -25.44
CA ILE A 365 10.56 26.52 -25.24
C ILE A 365 10.11 27.98 -25.26
N PHE A 366 10.44 28.75 -24.22
CA PHE A 366 10.14 30.18 -24.19
C PHE A 366 10.98 30.90 -25.25
N SER A 367 10.31 31.64 -26.16
CA SER A 367 11.02 32.57 -27.04
C SER A 367 11.32 33.84 -26.26
N SER A 368 12.60 34.22 -26.19
CA SER A 368 12.99 35.57 -25.75
C SER A 368 12.30 36.60 -26.64
N ARG A 369 11.66 37.62 -26.06
CA ARG A 369 11.28 38.82 -26.82
C ARG A 369 12.50 39.65 -27.13
#